data_AF-H2AV90-F1
#
_entry.id   AF-H2AV90-F1
#
_cell.length_a   1.000
_cell.length_b   1.000
_cell.length_c   1.000
_cell.angle_alpha   90.00
_cell.angle_beta   90.00
_cell.angle_gamma   90.00
#
_symmetry.space_group_name_H-M   'P 1'
#
loop_
_entity.id
_entity.type
_entity.pdbx_description
1 polymer ?
#
loop_
_entity_poly.entity_id
_entity_poly.type
_entity_poly.pdbx_seq_one_letter_code
_entity_poly.pdbx_strand_id
1 'polypeptide(L)'
;MNKFRTAKWLKTHNFAPQVYIYRNLELGSTVYTQVPTISQYNIGKCFPRTSWNNPLPSKRRDLWKLMCLVNCNDYDRVVKLYQNLVRLRYLRDVMSKRGNVWYSGLYRPIYAQETVADLRESILNLEECALKDTDDEMSIYWGDNWRMGEKETWWDCLPQVKHNFIPKNCNNSREESNLIKEISEYTLKSLVNKKKLMYIYIYIVKYLHLIIYSIFESLTLHLDPLFSRRFPAPTLP
;
A
#
# COMPACT_ATOMS: atom_id res chain seq x y z
N MET A 1 -16.60 -4.12 -13.92
CA MET A 1 -16.52 -4.47 -12.48
C MET A 1 -17.23 -3.39 -11.67
N ASN A 2 -18.27 -3.74 -10.90
CA ASN A 2 -19.31 -2.77 -10.49
C ASN A 2 -19.43 -2.57 -8.98
N LYS A 3 -18.47 -3.04 -8.16
CA LYS A 3 -18.56 -3.01 -6.69
C LYS A 3 -17.19 -2.83 -6.05
N PHE A 4 -17.17 -2.24 -4.87
CA PHE A 4 -16.02 -2.21 -3.97
C PHE A 4 -15.58 -3.63 -3.57
N ARG A 5 -14.26 -3.83 -3.40
CA ARG A 5 -13.67 -5.13 -3.03
C ARG A 5 -13.01 -5.06 -1.66
N THR A 6 -13.35 -6.04 -0.82
CA THR A 6 -12.72 -6.23 0.49
C THR A 6 -11.37 -6.93 0.35
N ALA A 7 -10.53 -6.83 1.38
CA ALA A 7 -9.23 -7.50 1.43
C ALA A 7 -9.34 -9.01 1.21
N LYS A 8 -10.31 -9.65 1.88
CA LYS A 8 -10.62 -11.08 1.71
C LYS A 8 -10.91 -11.41 0.25
N TRP A 9 -11.72 -10.61 -0.44
CA TRP A 9 -12.07 -10.85 -1.84
C TRP A 9 -10.85 -10.74 -2.76
N LEU A 10 -10.01 -9.72 -2.57
CA LEU A 10 -8.78 -9.54 -3.37
C LEU A 10 -7.84 -10.75 -3.20
N LYS A 11 -7.66 -11.20 -1.96
CA LYS A 11 -6.85 -12.36 -1.62
C LYS A 11 -7.38 -13.66 -2.22
N THR A 12 -8.69 -13.91 -2.15
CA THR A 12 -9.27 -15.15 -2.71
C THR A 12 -9.23 -15.21 -4.23
N HIS A 13 -9.22 -14.06 -4.90
CA HIS A 13 -9.18 -13.97 -6.37
C HIS A 13 -7.76 -13.74 -6.92
N ASN A 14 -6.73 -13.92 -6.09
CA ASN A 14 -5.33 -13.84 -6.48
C ASN A 14 -4.93 -12.49 -7.12
N PHE A 15 -5.52 -11.38 -6.66
CA PHE A 15 -5.05 -10.04 -7.02
C PHE A 15 -3.91 -9.64 -6.09
N ALA A 16 -2.89 -8.96 -6.60
CA ALA A 16 -1.86 -8.38 -5.75
C ALA A 16 -2.46 -7.28 -4.84
N PRO A 17 -1.94 -7.07 -3.61
CA PRO A 17 -2.32 -5.95 -2.75
C PRO A 17 -1.78 -4.63 -3.34
N GLN A 18 -2.53 -4.09 -4.29
CA GLN A 18 -2.17 -2.89 -5.05
C GLN A 18 -3.33 -1.90 -5.18
N VAL A 19 -3.01 -0.61 -5.24
CA VAL A 19 -3.91 0.45 -5.70
C VAL A 19 -3.37 1.03 -7.00
N TYR A 20 -4.23 1.14 -8.01
CA TYR A 20 -3.89 1.73 -9.29
C TYR A 20 -4.49 3.12 -9.40
N ILE A 21 -3.69 4.06 -9.87
CA ILE A 21 -4.10 5.45 -10.07
C ILE A 21 -3.91 5.77 -11.55
N TYR A 22 -5.02 6.07 -12.22
CA TYR A 22 -5.03 6.42 -13.64
C TYR A 22 -5.27 7.91 -13.81
N ARG A 23 -4.62 8.50 -14.82
CA ARG A 23 -4.87 9.87 -15.28
C ARG A 23 -5.66 9.86 -16.57
N ASN A 24 -6.52 10.85 -16.71
CA ASN A 24 -7.18 11.19 -17.95
C ASN A 24 -6.28 12.16 -18.73
N LEU A 25 -5.91 11.80 -19.96
CA LEU A 25 -5.00 12.58 -20.81
C LEU A 25 -5.66 13.85 -21.36
N GLU A 26 -6.98 13.88 -21.48
CA GLU A 26 -7.75 15.00 -22.03
C GLU A 26 -8.07 16.05 -20.94
N LEU A 27 -8.59 15.59 -19.80
CA LEU A 27 -9.06 16.48 -18.72
C LEU A 27 -8.01 16.74 -17.62
N GLY A 28 -7.00 15.87 -17.50
CA GLY A 28 -6.03 15.91 -16.40
C GLY A 28 -6.56 15.34 -15.07
N SER A 29 -7.85 15.01 -14.99
CA SER A 29 -8.47 14.33 -13.86
C SER A 29 -7.93 12.91 -13.65
N THR A 30 -8.18 12.32 -12.49
CA THR A 30 -7.62 11.02 -12.10
C THR A 30 -8.67 10.11 -11.49
N VAL A 31 -8.45 8.80 -11.56
CA VAL A 31 -9.34 7.75 -11.03
C VAL A 31 -8.52 6.73 -10.25
N TYR A 32 -9.08 6.30 -9.12
CA TYR A 32 -8.51 5.26 -8.26
C TYR A 32 -9.23 3.93 -8.49
N THR A 33 -8.46 2.84 -8.58
CA THR A 33 -9.02 1.50 -8.73
C THR A 33 -8.26 0.49 -7.87
N GLN A 34 -8.97 -0.54 -7.38
CA GLN A 34 -8.38 -1.68 -6.66
C GLN A 34 -7.95 -2.81 -7.62
N VAL A 35 -8.25 -2.67 -8.91
CA VAL A 35 -8.01 -3.66 -9.98
C VAL A 35 -7.42 -2.93 -11.19
N PRO A 36 -6.68 -3.60 -12.08
CA PRO A 36 -5.92 -2.96 -13.17
C PRO A 36 -6.80 -2.46 -14.33
N THR A 37 -8.12 -2.36 -14.12
CA THR A 37 -9.07 -1.92 -15.14
C THR A 37 -9.97 -0.85 -14.59
N ILE A 38 -10.27 0.15 -15.44
CA ILE A 38 -11.18 1.22 -15.10
C ILE A 38 -12.60 0.79 -15.46
N SER A 39 -13.52 0.92 -14.51
CA SER A 39 -14.94 0.69 -14.72
C SER A 39 -15.73 1.98 -14.54
N GLN A 40 -16.96 2.00 -15.07
CA GLN A 40 -17.87 3.12 -14.88
C GLN A 40 -18.18 3.35 -13.40
N TYR A 41 -18.21 2.29 -12.60
CA TYR A 41 -18.37 2.37 -11.15
C TYR A 41 -17.21 3.16 -10.51
N ASN A 42 -15.97 2.90 -10.90
CA ASN A 42 -14.81 3.61 -10.37
C ASN A 42 -14.85 5.10 -10.72
N ILE A 43 -15.24 5.42 -11.96
CA ILE A 43 -15.44 6.81 -12.41
C ILE A 43 -16.55 7.46 -11.57
N GLY A 44 -17.75 6.87 -11.50
CA GLY A 44 -18.85 7.44 -10.72
C GLY A 44 -18.51 7.63 -9.23
N LYS A 45 -17.69 6.74 -8.66
CA LYS A 45 -17.25 6.89 -7.26
C LYS A 45 -16.24 8.01 -7.06
N CYS A 46 -15.36 8.24 -8.05
CA CYS A 46 -14.37 9.32 -8.02
C CYS A 46 -14.98 10.69 -8.37
N PHE A 47 -16.07 10.75 -9.13
CA PHE A 47 -16.71 12.01 -9.52
C PHE A 47 -18.12 12.11 -8.93
N PRO A 48 -18.27 12.24 -7.60
CA PRO A 48 -19.57 12.31 -6.94
C PRO A 48 -20.33 13.60 -7.27
N ARG A 49 -19.62 14.68 -7.62
CA ARG A 49 -20.18 15.95 -8.05
C ARG A 49 -19.43 16.46 -9.27
N THR A 50 -20.15 16.60 -10.38
CA THR A 50 -19.60 17.11 -11.64
C THR A 50 -19.87 18.60 -11.78
N SER A 51 -18.96 19.32 -12.42
CA SER A 51 -19.11 20.75 -12.71
C SER A 51 -18.48 21.09 -14.05
N TRP A 52 -18.66 22.32 -14.53
CA TRP A 52 -17.91 22.84 -15.68
C TRP A 52 -16.39 22.70 -15.50
N ASN A 53 -15.88 22.97 -14.29
CA ASN A 53 -14.45 22.86 -14.00
C ASN A 53 -13.98 21.40 -13.91
N ASN A 54 -14.83 20.51 -13.37
CA ASN A 54 -14.54 19.08 -13.23
C ASN A 54 -15.65 18.25 -13.90
N PRO A 55 -15.66 18.14 -15.25
CA PRO A 55 -16.68 17.40 -15.96
C PRO A 55 -16.49 15.88 -15.76
N LEU A 56 -17.58 15.12 -15.92
CA LEU A 56 -17.52 13.66 -15.84
C LEU A 56 -16.67 13.12 -17.01
N PRO A 57 -15.55 12.42 -16.75
CA PRO A 57 -14.69 11.93 -17.83
C PRO A 57 -15.33 10.76 -18.58
N SER A 58 -15.00 10.64 -19.86
CA SER A 58 -15.41 9.51 -20.69
C SER A 58 -14.73 8.21 -20.25
N LYS A 59 -15.39 7.07 -20.50
CA LYS A 59 -14.84 5.72 -20.28
C LYS A 59 -13.85 5.27 -21.37
N ARG A 60 -13.66 6.08 -22.42
CA ARG A 60 -12.74 5.80 -23.53
C ARG A 60 -11.34 5.38 -23.07
N ARG A 61 -10.92 4.16 -23.43
CA ARG A 61 -9.68 3.53 -22.92
C ARG A 61 -8.42 4.31 -23.27
N ASP A 62 -8.35 4.86 -24.48
CA ASP A 62 -7.23 5.63 -25.02
C ASP A 62 -6.92 6.90 -24.20
N LEU A 63 -7.92 7.45 -23.50
CA LEU A 63 -7.76 8.63 -22.67
C LEU A 63 -7.20 8.32 -21.29
N TRP A 64 -7.20 7.06 -20.86
CA TRP A 64 -6.75 6.67 -19.54
C TRP A 64 -5.37 6.04 -19.59
N LYS A 65 -4.47 6.55 -18.77
CA LYS A 65 -3.11 6.03 -18.63
C LYS A 65 -2.75 5.86 -17.17
N LEU A 66 -2.04 4.80 -16.83
CA LEU A 66 -1.54 4.58 -15.48
C LEU A 66 -0.61 5.73 -15.10
N MET A 67 -0.90 6.37 -13.98
CA MET A 67 -0.11 7.45 -13.42
C MET A 67 0.89 6.91 -12.40
N CYS A 68 0.39 6.10 -11.48
CA CYS A 68 1.21 5.33 -10.56
C CYS A 68 0.45 4.10 -10.05
N LEU A 69 1.21 3.15 -9.56
CA LEU A 69 0.76 1.90 -8.95
C LEU A 69 1.42 1.78 -7.58
N VAL A 70 0.61 1.57 -6.54
CA VAL A 70 1.07 1.51 -5.16
C VAL A 70 0.95 0.09 -4.66
N ASN A 71 2.07 -0.53 -4.32
CA ASN A 71 2.19 -1.86 -3.74
C ASN A 71 2.30 -1.77 -2.22
N CYS A 72 1.49 -2.56 -1.52
CA CYS A 72 1.66 -2.77 -0.08
C CYS A 72 1.94 -4.25 0.21
N ASN A 73 2.40 -4.57 1.42
CA ASN A 73 2.56 -5.97 1.84
C ASN A 73 1.24 -6.59 2.35
N ASP A 74 0.28 -5.75 2.73
CA ASP A 74 -0.97 -6.17 3.34
C ASP A 74 -2.21 -5.69 2.55
N TYR A 75 -3.22 -6.56 2.48
CA TYR A 75 -4.47 -6.30 1.75
C TYR A 75 -5.37 -5.31 2.48
N ASP A 76 -5.42 -5.33 3.82
CA ASP A 76 -6.24 -4.39 4.57
C ASP A 76 -5.70 -2.96 4.45
N ARG A 77 -4.37 -2.80 4.47
CA ARG A 77 -3.70 -1.51 4.19
C ARG A 77 -4.04 -0.96 2.81
N VAL A 78 -4.04 -1.79 1.77
CA VAL A 78 -4.42 -1.38 0.39
C VAL A 78 -5.85 -0.92 0.30
N VAL A 79 -6.75 -1.64 0.96
CA VAL A 79 -8.17 -1.31 0.97
C VAL A 79 -8.39 0.01 1.70
N LYS A 80 -7.71 0.21 2.84
CA LYS A 80 -7.75 1.46 3.61
C LYS A 80 -7.13 2.62 2.82
N LEU A 81 -6.01 2.41 2.13
CA LEU A 81 -5.40 3.40 1.22
C LEU A 81 -6.39 3.86 0.16
N TYR A 82 -7.04 2.92 -0.52
CA TYR A 82 -8.05 3.21 -1.53
C TYR A 82 -9.23 4.00 -0.94
N GLN A 83 -9.70 3.63 0.25
CA GLN A 83 -10.77 4.34 0.94
C GLN A 83 -10.37 5.79 1.29
N ASN A 84 -9.16 5.99 1.81
CA ASN A 84 -8.61 7.31 2.12
C ASN A 84 -8.53 8.20 0.88
N LEU A 85 -8.03 7.68 -0.25
CA LEU A 85 -7.96 8.40 -1.52
C LEU A 85 -9.35 8.82 -2.02
N VAL A 86 -10.32 7.90 -2.02
CA VAL A 86 -11.71 8.21 -2.41
C VAL A 86 -12.32 9.23 -1.46
N ARG A 87 -12.00 9.16 -0.16
CA ARG A 87 -12.48 10.10 0.85
C ARG A 87 -11.91 11.51 0.63
N LEU A 88 -10.61 11.65 0.43
CA LEU A 88 -9.96 12.94 0.15
C LEU A 88 -10.51 13.57 -1.12
N ARG A 89 -10.70 12.77 -2.18
CA ARG A 89 -11.36 13.24 -3.41
C ARG A 89 -12.77 13.74 -3.18
N TYR A 90 -13.58 13.01 -2.41
CA TYR A 90 -14.92 13.48 -2.04
C TYR A 90 -14.87 14.82 -1.28
N LEU A 91 -13.94 14.99 -0.33
CA LEU A 91 -13.77 16.24 0.40
C LEU A 91 -13.42 17.40 -0.54
N ARG A 92 -12.54 17.15 -1.52
CA ARG A 92 -12.13 18.13 -2.54
C ARG A 92 -13.28 18.54 -3.46
N ASP A 93 -14.11 17.60 -3.90
CA ASP A 93 -15.18 17.87 -4.86
C ASP A 93 -16.45 18.44 -4.22
N VAL A 94 -16.77 18.03 -2.99
CA VAL A 94 -18.05 18.36 -2.34
C VAL A 94 -17.91 19.49 -1.33
N MET A 95 -16.85 19.49 -0.51
CA MET A 95 -16.72 20.41 0.62
C MET A 95 -15.90 21.67 0.28
N SER A 96 -15.00 21.58 -0.70
CA SER A 96 -14.18 22.73 -1.11
C SER A 96 -14.92 23.61 -2.12
N LYS A 97 -15.06 24.90 -1.82
CA LYS A 97 -15.51 25.90 -2.81
C LYS A 97 -14.31 26.32 -3.65
N ARG A 98 -14.29 25.94 -4.92
CA ARG A 98 -13.23 26.34 -5.86
C ARG A 98 -13.74 27.41 -6.81
N GLY A 99 -12.92 28.45 -6.98
CA GLY A 99 -13.09 29.44 -8.05
C GLY A 99 -12.64 28.88 -9.41
N ASN A 100 -12.22 29.77 -10.30
CA ASN A 100 -11.67 29.36 -11.58
C ASN A 100 -10.28 28.74 -11.39
N VAL A 101 -10.13 27.52 -11.90
CA VAL A 101 -8.85 26.79 -11.92
C VAL A 101 -8.15 27.08 -13.24
N TRP A 102 -6.82 27.20 -13.24
CA TRP A 102 -6.04 27.33 -14.48
C TRP A 102 -6.24 26.11 -15.40
N TYR A 103 -6.28 26.32 -16.71
CA TYR A 103 -6.50 25.27 -17.70
C TYR A 103 -5.79 25.56 -19.02
N SER A 104 -5.57 24.51 -19.82
CA SER A 104 -5.18 24.59 -21.23
C SER A 104 -6.13 23.73 -22.05
N GLY A 105 -6.99 24.35 -22.86
CA GLY A 105 -8.13 23.66 -23.47
C GLY A 105 -9.09 23.10 -22.41
N LEU A 106 -9.30 21.79 -22.38
CA LEU A 106 -10.06 21.12 -21.31
C LEU A 106 -9.15 20.54 -20.21
N TYR A 107 -7.84 20.57 -20.41
CA TYR A 107 -6.87 19.95 -19.52
C TYR A 107 -6.58 20.83 -18.31
N ARG A 108 -6.70 20.25 -17.10
CA ARG A 108 -6.40 20.92 -15.83
C ARG A 108 -5.30 20.15 -15.08
N PRO A 109 -4.07 20.69 -14.98
CA PRO A 109 -2.95 19.98 -14.34
C PRO A 109 -3.14 19.78 -12.83
N ILE A 110 -3.94 20.63 -12.18
CA ILE A 110 -4.08 20.64 -10.72
C ILE A 110 -4.61 19.32 -10.18
N TYR A 111 -5.49 18.62 -10.91
CA TYR A 111 -6.10 17.38 -10.42
C TYR A 111 -5.09 16.25 -10.27
N ALA A 112 -4.09 16.20 -11.16
CA ALA A 112 -3.00 15.25 -11.04
C ALA A 112 -2.08 15.60 -9.85
N GLN A 113 -1.79 16.88 -9.64
CA GLN A 113 -0.97 17.36 -8.51
C GLN A 113 -1.67 17.08 -7.16
N GLU A 114 -2.95 17.42 -7.06
CA GLU A 114 -3.78 17.12 -5.90
C GLU A 114 -3.82 15.63 -5.60
N THR A 115 -3.86 14.79 -6.63
CA THR A 115 -3.85 13.34 -6.46
C THR A 115 -2.54 12.84 -5.86
N VAL A 116 -1.40 13.42 -6.25
CA VAL A 116 -0.10 13.06 -5.67
C VAL A 116 -0.02 13.50 -4.21
N ALA A 117 -0.52 14.70 -3.90
CA ALA A 117 -0.65 15.18 -2.52
C ALA A 117 -1.59 14.29 -1.68
N ASP A 118 -2.75 13.91 -2.23
CA ASP A 118 -3.72 13.03 -1.59
C ASP A 118 -3.16 11.63 -1.37
N LEU A 119 -2.32 11.13 -2.28
CA LEU A 119 -1.63 9.87 -2.12
C LEU A 119 -0.66 9.93 -0.94
N ARG A 120 0.18 10.95 -0.88
CA ARG A 120 1.11 11.17 0.24
C ARG A 120 0.35 11.26 1.57
N GLU A 121 -0.69 12.08 1.62
CA GLU A 121 -1.53 12.27 2.82
C GLU A 121 -2.21 10.96 3.25
N SER A 122 -2.71 10.19 2.27
CA SER A 122 -3.33 8.89 2.56
C SER A 122 -2.33 7.88 3.11
N ILE A 123 -1.08 7.92 2.67
CA ILE A 123 0.01 7.07 3.19
C ILE A 123 0.37 7.49 4.61
N LEU A 124 0.58 8.79 4.87
CA LEU A 124 0.85 9.33 6.21
C LEU A 124 -0.23 8.91 7.22
N ASN A 125 -1.51 9.02 6.84
CA ASN A 125 -2.62 8.62 7.71
C ASN A 125 -2.62 7.11 8.04
N LEU A 126 -2.16 6.26 7.11
CA LEU A 126 -2.00 4.83 7.39
C LEU A 126 -0.95 4.55 8.46
N GLU A 127 0.07 5.41 8.55
CA GLU A 127 1.22 5.26 9.43
C GLU A 127 0.98 5.84 10.81
N GLU A 128 0.31 6.99 10.91
CA GLU A 128 -0.15 7.48 12.22
C GLU A 128 -1.09 6.48 12.91
N CYS A 129 -1.83 5.70 12.11
CA CYS A 129 -2.67 4.60 12.62
C CYS A 129 -1.90 3.29 12.88
N ALA A 130 -0.71 3.11 12.33
CA ALA A 130 0.08 1.89 12.44
C ALA A 130 1.26 2.15 13.38
N LEU A 131 1.16 1.64 14.62
CA LEU A 131 2.23 1.64 15.60
C LEU A 131 3.58 1.31 14.93
N LYS A 132 4.60 2.14 15.23
CA LYS A 132 5.89 2.36 14.54
C LYS A 132 6.79 1.14 14.21
N ASP A 133 6.32 -0.09 14.39
CA ASP A 133 7.15 -1.30 14.40
C ASP A 133 6.85 -2.30 13.26
N THR A 134 6.13 -1.90 12.21
CA THR A 134 5.95 -2.80 11.06
C THR A 134 7.01 -2.54 9.99
N ASP A 135 7.88 -3.53 9.77
CA ASP A 135 8.83 -3.72 8.65
C ASP A 135 8.15 -3.76 7.24
N ASP A 136 7.01 -3.10 7.13
CA ASP A 136 6.11 -3.15 5.99
C ASP A 136 6.50 -2.09 4.96
N GLU A 137 7.48 -2.46 4.14
CA GLU A 137 7.87 -1.65 2.99
C GLU A 137 6.70 -1.47 2.02
N MET A 138 6.42 -0.21 1.66
CA MET A 138 5.51 0.18 0.57
C MET A 138 6.35 0.51 -0.66
N SER A 139 5.84 0.23 -1.87
CA SER A 139 6.52 0.70 -3.09
C SER A 139 5.56 1.38 -4.05
N ILE A 140 5.99 2.50 -4.62
CA ILE A 140 5.23 3.26 -5.61
C ILE A 140 5.95 3.14 -6.95
N TYR A 141 5.27 2.58 -7.94
CA TYR A 141 5.72 2.49 -9.33
C TYR A 141 5.13 3.68 -10.10
N TRP A 142 5.97 4.64 -10.41
CA TRP A 142 5.58 5.84 -11.15
C TRP A 142 5.62 5.60 -12.66
N GLY A 143 4.63 6.10 -13.39
CA GLY A 143 4.66 6.12 -14.85
C GLY A 143 5.67 7.13 -15.40
N ASP A 144 5.84 8.26 -14.71
CA ASP A 144 6.85 9.29 -15.00
C ASP A 144 7.47 9.78 -13.70
N ASN A 145 8.80 9.94 -13.67
CA ASN A 145 9.53 10.39 -12.48
C ASN A 145 9.17 11.81 -12.04
N TRP A 146 8.91 12.72 -13.00
CA TRP A 146 8.58 14.11 -12.69
C TRP A 146 7.32 14.26 -11.84
N ARG A 147 6.43 13.26 -11.84
CA ARG A 147 5.09 13.37 -11.22
C ARG A 147 5.12 13.38 -9.71
N MET A 148 6.15 12.79 -9.10
CA MET A 148 6.26 12.74 -7.65
C MET A 148 6.67 14.09 -7.06
N GLY A 149 7.08 15.06 -7.88
CA GLY A 149 7.72 16.29 -7.42
C GLY A 149 9.12 16.02 -6.89
N GLU A 150 9.60 16.91 -6.04
CA GLU A 150 10.92 16.80 -5.42
C GLU A 150 10.93 15.74 -4.31
N LYS A 151 11.81 14.74 -4.45
CA LYS A 151 11.87 13.62 -3.49
C LYS A 151 12.22 14.11 -2.08
N GLU A 152 13.25 14.94 -1.99
CA GLU A 152 13.84 15.41 -0.74
C GLU A 152 12.83 16.20 0.10
N THR A 153 12.03 17.05 -0.56
CA THR A 153 11.05 17.89 0.11
C THR A 153 9.82 17.11 0.57
N TRP A 154 9.30 16.21 -0.27
CA TRP A 154 7.96 15.66 -0.09
C TRP A 154 7.95 14.22 0.43
N TRP A 155 9.01 13.43 0.22
CA TRP A 155 8.98 11.98 0.43
C TRP A 155 9.99 11.48 1.44
N ASP A 156 11.03 12.24 1.80
CA ASP A 156 12.03 11.79 2.77
C ASP A 156 11.48 11.63 4.20
N CYS A 157 10.34 12.26 4.50
CA CYS A 157 9.56 12.01 5.72
C CYS A 157 8.91 10.60 5.78
N LEU A 158 8.98 9.82 4.69
CA LEU A 158 8.40 8.49 4.53
C LEU A 158 9.48 7.47 4.07
N PRO A 159 10.48 7.16 4.92
CA PRO A 159 11.62 6.30 4.54
C PRO A 159 11.25 4.87 4.10
N GLN A 160 10.09 4.36 4.53
CA GLN A 160 9.54 3.05 4.18
C GLN A 160 8.96 2.98 2.76
N VAL A 161 8.76 4.12 2.10
CA VAL A 161 8.20 4.20 0.74
C VAL A 161 9.31 4.14 -0.29
N LYS A 162 9.42 3.00 -0.98
CA LYS A 162 10.35 2.82 -2.11
C LYS A 162 9.74 3.37 -3.40
N HIS A 163 10.38 4.34 -4.01
CA HIS A 163 9.98 4.88 -5.31
C HIS A 163 10.68 4.15 -6.45
N ASN A 164 9.89 3.46 -7.27
CA ASN A 164 10.32 2.74 -8.46
C ASN A 164 9.68 3.36 -9.70
N PHE A 165 10.20 3.02 -10.88
CA PHE A 165 9.70 3.51 -12.16
C PHE A 165 9.26 2.35 -13.03
N ILE A 166 8.17 2.54 -13.76
CA ILE A 166 7.73 1.58 -14.77
C ILE A 166 8.68 1.69 -15.96
N PRO A 167 9.32 0.59 -16.40
CA PRO A 167 10.27 0.64 -17.51
C PRO A 167 9.58 1.15 -18.78
N LYS A 168 10.28 2.00 -19.55
CA LYS A 168 9.75 2.64 -20.76
C LYS A 168 10.26 2.02 -22.06
N ASN A 169 10.72 0.78 -22.00
CA ASN A 169 11.50 0.15 -23.06
C ASN A 169 10.62 -0.29 -24.25
N CYS A 170 9.29 -0.21 -24.13
CA CYS A 170 8.32 -0.70 -25.09
C CYS A 170 7.22 0.35 -25.35
N ASN A 171 6.21 0.00 -26.16
CA ASN A 171 5.03 0.84 -26.36
C ASN A 171 4.16 0.84 -25.10
N ASN A 172 4.51 1.68 -24.13
CA ASN A 172 3.87 1.76 -22.81
C ASN A 172 2.36 1.99 -22.86
N SER A 173 1.82 2.59 -23.92
CA SER A 173 0.38 2.84 -24.01
C SER A 173 -0.39 1.59 -24.47
N ARG A 174 0.20 0.78 -25.36
CA ARG A 174 -0.43 -0.45 -25.87
C ARG A 174 -0.22 -1.64 -24.94
N GLU A 175 0.96 -1.76 -24.37
CA GLU A 175 1.39 -2.91 -23.57
C GLU A 175 1.26 -2.67 -22.06
N GLU A 176 0.61 -1.56 -21.66
CA GLU A 176 0.40 -1.19 -20.26
C GLU A 176 -0.18 -2.33 -19.42
N SER A 177 -1.17 -3.04 -19.96
CA SER A 177 -1.81 -4.15 -19.26
C SER A 177 -0.86 -5.32 -18.99
N ASN A 178 0.11 -5.56 -19.88
CA ASN A 178 1.12 -6.61 -19.70
C ASN A 178 2.13 -6.19 -18.62
N LEU A 179 2.62 -4.94 -18.66
CA LEU A 179 3.53 -4.40 -17.65
C LEU A 179 2.89 -4.43 -16.25
N ILE A 180 1.61 -4.04 -16.15
CA ILE A 180 0.88 -4.10 -14.88
C ILE A 180 0.77 -5.55 -14.38
N LYS A 181 0.51 -6.50 -15.28
CA LYS A 181 0.43 -7.92 -14.94
C LYS A 181 1.77 -8.46 -14.43
N GLU A 182 2.87 -8.13 -15.09
CA GLU A 182 4.22 -8.51 -14.67
C GLU A 182 4.57 -7.96 -13.28
N ILE A 183 4.27 -6.68 -13.02
CA ILE A 183 4.47 -6.06 -11.70
C ILE A 183 3.61 -6.78 -10.65
N SER A 184 2.35 -7.08 -10.99
CA SER A 184 1.43 -7.79 -10.09
C SER A 184 1.92 -9.21 -9.74
N GLU A 185 2.41 -9.95 -10.73
CA GLU A 185 2.98 -11.29 -10.54
C GLU A 185 4.25 -11.25 -9.68
N TYR A 186 5.11 -10.26 -9.91
CA TYR A 186 6.30 -10.04 -9.08
C TYR A 186 5.93 -9.75 -7.62
N THR A 187 4.94 -8.88 -7.38
CA THR A 187 4.44 -8.58 -6.04
C THR A 187 3.86 -9.82 -5.36
N LEU A 188 3.06 -10.63 -6.07
CA LEU A 188 2.52 -11.87 -5.50
C LEU A 188 3.64 -12.86 -5.12
N LYS A 189 4.64 -13.04 -5.98
CA LYS A 189 5.81 -13.89 -5.70
C LYS A 189 6.59 -13.38 -4.48
N SER A 190 6.81 -12.08 -4.36
CA SER A 190 7.53 -11.50 -3.22
C SER A 190 6.79 -11.72 -1.91
N LEU A 191 5.46 -11.63 -1.91
CA LEU A 191 4.62 -11.88 -0.73
C LEU A 191 4.65 -13.34 -0.28
N VAL A 192 4.62 -14.28 -1.22
CA VAL A 192 4.74 -15.72 -0.92
C VAL A 192 6.11 -16.01 -0.30
N ASN A 193 7.18 -15.43 -0.88
CA ASN A 193 8.54 -15.59 -0.36
C ASN A 193 8.70 -14.99 1.04
N LYS A 194 8.18 -13.77 1.29
CA LYS A 194 8.18 -13.15 2.63
C LYS A 194 7.46 -14.03 3.66
N LYS A 195 6.29 -14.59 3.32
CA LYS A 195 5.56 -15.50 4.22
C LYS A 195 6.34 -16.78 4.51
N LYS A 196 7.00 -17.36 3.51
CA LYS A 196 7.83 -18.55 3.68
C LYS A 196 9.01 -18.26 4.61
N LEU A 197 9.69 -17.13 4.42
CA LEU A 197 10.79 -16.69 5.30
C LEU A 197 10.31 -16.46 6.74
N MET A 198 9.15 -15.80 6.91
CA MET A 198 8.55 -15.59 8.23
C MET A 198 8.23 -16.92 8.93
N TYR A 199 7.69 -17.90 8.20
CA TYR A 199 7.40 -19.23 8.76
C TYR A 199 8.67 -19.95 9.20
N ILE A 200 9.73 -19.89 8.40
CA ILE A 200 11.04 -20.46 8.74
C ILE A 200 11.61 -19.78 9.99
N TYR A 201 11.54 -18.45 10.06
CA TYR A 201 12.00 -17.68 11.22
C TYR A 201 11.25 -18.08 12.50
N ILE A 202 9.91 -18.14 12.46
CA ILE A 202 9.09 -18.57 13.60
C ILE A 202 9.47 -20.00 14.02
N TYR A 203 9.70 -20.90 13.06
CA TYR A 203 10.11 -22.26 13.35
C TYR A 203 11.48 -22.32 14.04
N ILE A 204 12.46 -21.57 13.54
CA ILE A 204 13.81 -21.46 14.12
C ILE A 204 13.74 -20.90 15.55
N VAL A 205 13.00 -19.81 15.77
CA VAL A 205 12.84 -19.20 17.10
C VAL A 205 12.18 -20.17 18.08
N LYS A 206 11.13 -20.88 17.65
CA LYS A 206 10.48 -21.90 18.47
C LYS A 206 11.43 -23.05 18.83
N TYR A 207 12.26 -23.49 17.89
CA TYR A 207 13.23 -24.56 18.11
C TYR A 207 14.37 -24.12 19.04
N LEU A 208 14.89 -22.90 18.87
CA LEU A 208 15.85 -22.28 19.78
C LEU A 208 15.30 -22.16 21.20
N HIS A 209 14.05 -21.72 21.35
CA HIS A 209 13.40 -21.63 22.65
C HIS A 209 13.28 -23.01 23.33
N LEU A 210 12.91 -24.05 22.58
CA LEU A 210 12.89 -25.43 23.08
C LEU A 210 14.27 -25.91 23.53
N ILE A 211 15.32 -25.61 22.75
CA ILE A 211 16.71 -25.95 23.11
C ILE A 211 17.12 -25.21 24.40
N ILE A 212 16.83 -23.92 24.50
CA ILE A 212 17.16 -23.11 25.68
C ILE A 212 16.44 -23.65 26.92
N TYR A 213 15.16 -24.00 26.82
CA TYR A 213 14.40 -24.61 27.92
C TYR A 213 14.99 -25.95 28.34
N SER A 214 15.34 -26.83 27.40
CA SER A 214 15.95 -28.13 27.69
C SER A 214 17.31 -27.99 28.38
N ILE A 215 18.12 -27.02 27.96
CA ILE A 215 19.41 -26.69 28.60
C ILE A 215 19.19 -26.19 30.03
N PHE A 216 18.22 -25.28 30.23
CA PHE A 216 17.90 -24.72 31.54
C PHE A 216 17.39 -25.81 32.52
N GLU A 217 16.50 -26.69 32.07
CA GLU A 217 15.98 -27.80 32.86
C GLU A 217 17.07 -28.80 33.28
N SER A 218 18.00 -29.11 32.36
CA SER A 218 19.18 -29.94 32.66
C SER A 218 20.13 -29.29 33.68
N LEU A 219 20.29 -27.96 33.63
CA LEU A 219 21.09 -27.20 34.59
C LEU A 219 20.47 -27.16 35.98
N THR A 220 19.14 -27.02 36.09
CA THR A 220 18.44 -27.05 37.39
C THR A 220 18.53 -28.41 38.07
N LEU A 221 18.39 -29.52 37.33
CA LEU A 221 18.51 -30.88 37.87
C LEU A 221 19.91 -31.21 38.42
N HIS A 222 20.96 -30.56 37.91
CA HIS A 222 22.33 -30.72 38.40
C HIS A 222 22.67 -29.86 39.63
N LEU A 223 21.88 -28.84 39.95
CA LEU A 223 22.11 -27.93 41.08
C LEU A 223 21.33 -28.32 42.36
N ASP A 224 20.28 -29.14 42.25
CA ASP A 224 19.47 -29.58 43.39
C ASP A 224 20.16 -30.49 44.44
N PRO A 225 21.17 -31.35 44.15
CA PRO A 225 21.78 -32.16 45.21
C PRO A 225 22.72 -31.37 46.13
N LEU A 226 22.99 -30.09 45.84
CA LEU A 226 23.87 -29.24 46.65
C LEU A 226 23.11 -28.35 47.66
N PHE A 227 21.82 -28.09 47.46
CA PHE A 227 21.03 -27.22 48.35
C PHE A 227 20.28 -27.96 49.46
N SER A 228 20.05 -29.27 49.34
CA SER A 228 19.34 -30.08 50.35
C SER A 228 20.19 -30.50 51.58
N ARG A 229 21.47 -30.10 51.66
CA ARG A 229 22.40 -30.52 52.74
C ARG A 229 22.77 -29.45 53.77
N ARG A 230 22.12 -28.28 53.79
CA ARG A 230 22.55 -27.17 54.68
C ARG A 230 21.45 -26.46 55.47
N PHE A 231 20.50 -27.15 56.11
CA PHE A 231 19.85 -26.57 57.29
C PHE A 231 19.39 -27.68 58.25
N PRO A 232 20.04 -27.88 59.42
CA PRO A 232 19.44 -28.66 60.49
C PRO A 232 18.28 -27.88 61.10
N ALA A 233 17.17 -28.58 61.40
CA ALA A 233 16.04 -28.01 62.11
C ALA A 233 16.48 -27.52 63.51
N PRO A 234 16.09 -26.31 63.96
CA PRO A 234 16.39 -25.86 65.31
C PRO A 234 15.54 -26.65 66.32
N THR A 235 16.20 -27.30 67.28
CA THR A 235 15.56 -27.96 68.42
C THR A 235 15.08 -26.92 69.44
N LEU A 236 13.82 -27.07 69.87
CA LEU A 236 13.19 -26.29 70.95
C LEU A 236 13.84 -26.59 72.30
N PRO A 237 14.00 -25.60 73.20
CA PRO A 237 14.24 -25.83 74.63
C PRO A 237 12.97 -26.25 75.38
#